data_AF-A0A920TKP8-F1
#
_entry.id   AF-A0A920TKP8-F1
#
_cell.length_a   1.000
_cell.length_b   1.000
_cell.length_c   1.000
_cell.angle_alpha   90.00
_cell.angle_beta   90.00
_cell.angle_gamma   90.00
#
_symmetry.space_group_name_H-M   'P 1'
#
loop_
_entity.id
_entity.type
_entity.pdbx_description
1 polymer ?
#
loop_
_entity_poly.entity_id
_entity_poly.type
_entity_poly.pdbx_seq_one_letter_code
_entity_poly.pdbx_strand_id
1 'polypeptide(L)'
;MFSSDTRYGILDDPVENEFHKSVYNSGYDKSEFCQNCHNLTVDDRNAEITQFEWEGTAFQAMGMECQSCHMPTYAGQASVDGPERDNLHRHYFPGIDEALIVFSW
;
A
#
# COMPACT_ATOMS: atom_id res chain seq x y z
N MET A 1 12.07 -7.49 21.46
CA MET A 1 11.68 -7.42 20.03
C MET A 1 12.75 -6.59 19.33
N PHE A 2 13.88 -7.22 19.03
CA PHE A 2 15.00 -6.53 18.39
C PHE A 2 14.67 -6.42 16.90
N SER A 3 14.05 -5.32 16.50
CA SER A 3 13.93 -5.01 15.08
C SER A 3 15.36 -4.86 14.56
N SER A 4 15.76 -5.72 13.62
CA SER A 4 16.91 -5.43 12.76
C SER A 4 16.79 -4.01 12.20
N ASP A 5 17.92 -3.36 11.95
CA ASP A 5 18.02 -2.04 11.30
C ASP A 5 17.65 -2.08 9.79
N THR A 6 16.78 -3.01 9.42
CA THR A 6 16.33 -3.22 8.04
C THR A 6 14.87 -2.84 7.94
N ARG A 7 14.54 -2.04 6.92
CA ARG A 7 13.19 -1.65 6.54
C ARG A 7 12.87 -2.28 5.19
N TYR A 8 11.67 -2.83 5.08
CA TYR A 8 11.20 -3.47 3.86
C TYR A 8 10.21 -2.53 3.16
N GLY A 9 10.25 -2.48 1.84
CA GLY A 9 9.43 -1.58 1.04
C GLY A 9 9.24 -2.06 -0.40
N ILE A 10 8.50 -1.29 -1.19
CA ILE A 10 8.22 -1.60 -2.60
C ILE A 10 9.24 -1.00 -3.59
N LEU A 11 10.19 -0.20 -3.10
CA LEU A 11 11.30 0.30 -3.93
C LEU A 11 12.22 -0.87 -4.28
N ASP A 12 12.31 -1.19 -5.56
CA ASP A 12 13.15 -2.25 -6.13
C ASP A 12 14.63 -1.83 -6.25
N ASP A 13 14.91 -0.51 -6.17
CA ASP A 13 16.22 0.11 -6.23
C ASP A 13 16.60 0.94 -4.98
N PRO A 14 16.48 0.40 -3.75
CA PRO A 14 16.76 1.17 -2.54
C PRO A 14 18.20 1.71 -2.54
N VAL A 15 18.35 3.02 -2.31
CA VAL A 15 19.65 3.68 -2.21
C VAL A 15 20.22 3.49 -0.80
N GLU A 16 21.44 2.96 -0.73
CA GLU A 16 22.18 2.80 0.53
C GLU A 16 22.44 4.16 1.19
N ASN A 17 22.30 4.21 2.52
CA ASN A 17 22.48 5.42 3.33
C ASN A 17 22.85 5.05 4.77
N GLU A 18 23.14 6.05 5.61
CA GLU A 18 23.60 5.84 6.99
C GLU A 18 22.46 5.65 8.01
N PHE A 19 21.18 5.72 7.61
CA PHE A 19 20.05 5.68 8.53
C PHE A 19 19.57 4.26 8.84
N HIS A 20 19.29 3.47 7.80
CA HIS A 20 18.90 2.07 7.91
C HIS A 20 19.04 1.36 6.56
N LYS A 21 19.23 0.04 6.59
CA LYS A 21 19.19 -0.77 5.36
C LYS A 21 17.76 -0.83 4.82
N SER A 22 17.58 -0.61 3.53
CA SER A 22 16.29 -0.75 2.84
C SER A 22 16.31 -1.96 1.92
N VAL A 23 15.28 -2.80 1.95
CA VAL A 23 15.20 -4.04 1.17
C VAL A 23 13.84 -4.13 0.47
N TYR A 24 13.85 -4.42 -0.82
CA TYR A 24 12.65 -4.68 -1.59
C TYR A 24 11.87 -5.89 -1.05
N ASN A 25 10.55 -5.76 -0.97
CA ASN A 25 9.64 -6.85 -0.65
C ASN A 25 8.45 -6.84 -1.61
N SER A 26 8.39 -7.86 -2.47
CA SER A 26 7.34 -8.02 -3.47
C SER A 26 5.95 -8.19 -2.89
N GLY A 27 5.83 -8.61 -1.63
CA GLY A 27 4.54 -8.76 -0.96
C GLY A 27 3.88 -7.44 -0.57
N TYR A 28 4.60 -6.31 -0.56
CA TYR A 28 4.04 -5.02 -0.14
C TYR A 28 3.28 -4.29 -1.26
N ASP A 29 3.41 -4.76 -2.49
CA ASP A 29 2.70 -4.26 -3.68
C ASP A 29 1.61 -5.24 -4.15
N LYS A 30 0.99 -5.92 -3.18
CA LYS A 30 0.03 -7.01 -3.38
C LYS A 30 -1.14 -6.81 -2.42
N SER A 31 -2.37 -7.01 -2.89
CA SER A 31 -3.58 -6.83 -2.06
C SER A 31 -3.61 -7.79 -0.86
N GLU A 32 -2.93 -8.93 -0.97
CA GLU A 32 -2.73 -9.91 0.09
C GLU A 32 -2.06 -9.32 1.34
N PHE A 33 -1.31 -8.22 1.21
CA PHE A 33 -0.80 -7.49 2.38
C PHE A 33 -1.94 -6.88 3.21
N CYS A 34 -2.96 -6.33 2.55
CA CYS A 34 -4.13 -5.70 3.16
C CYS A 34 -5.07 -6.73 3.79
N GLN A 35 -5.13 -7.94 3.22
CA GLN A 35 -5.96 -9.06 3.70
C GLN A 35 -5.74 -9.38 5.19
N ASN A 36 -4.53 -9.16 5.72
CA ASN A 36 -4.22 -9.43 7.12
C ASN A 36 -5.15 -8.70 8.10
N CYS A 37 -5.76 -7.60 7.66
CA CYS A 37 -6.75 -6.83 8.43
C CYS A 37 -8.10 -6.74 7.71
N HIS A 38 -8.11 -6.58 6.39
CA HIS A 38 -9.31 -6.33 5.57
C HIS A 38 -10.03 -7.62 5.11
N ASN A 39 -9.92 -8.69 5.89
CA ASN A 39 -10.59 -9.96 5.67
C ASN A 39 -10.74 -10.74 6.99
N LEU A 40 -11.57 -10.20 7.88
CA LEU A 40 -11.75 -10.63 9.25
C LEU A 40 -13.09 -11.34 9.48
N THR A 41 -13.02 -12.51 10.12
CA THR A 41 -14.16 -13.20 10.71
C THR A 41 -14.11 -13.13 12.23
N VAL A 42 -15.26 -12.94 12.88
CA VAL A 42 -15.42 -12.97 14.34
C VAL A 42 -16.50 -13.99 14.68
N ASP A 43 -16.19 -14.97 15.52
CA ASP A 43 -17.09 -16.07 15.90
C ASP A 43 -17.74 -16.77 14.70
N ASP A 44 -16.91 -17.11 13.69
CA ASP A 44 -17.32 -17.71 12.42
C ASP A 44 -18.32 -16.88 11.60
N ARG A 45 -18.45 -15.58 11.91
CA ARG A 45 -19.26 -14.64 11.13
C ARG A 45 -18.36 -13.63 10.43
N ASN A 46 -18.73 -13.29 9.21
CA ASN A 46 -18.05 -12.28 8.42
C ASN A 46 -18.22 -10.91 9.08
N ALA A 47 -17.14 -10.33 9.57
CA ALA A 47 -17.12 -8.96 10.11
C ALA A 47 -16.64 -7.99 9.02
N GLU A 48 -15.59 -8.38 8.29
CA GLU A 48 -15.11 -7.71 7.10
C GLU A 48 -14.59 -8.77 6.11
N ILE A 49 -15.08 -8.75 4.87
CA ILE A 49 -14.66 -9.72 3.84
C ILE A 49 -14.25 -9.02 2.55
N THR A 50 -13.76 -7.78 2.67
CA THR A 50 -13.43 -6.89 1.55
C THR A 50 -12.45 -7.54 0.58
N GLN A 51 -11.43 -8.24 1.08
CA GLN A 51 -10.50 -9.00 0.22
C GLN A 51 -11.23 -10.05 -0.61
N PHE A 52 -12.06 -10.89 0.04
CA PHE A 52 -12.82 -11.93 -0.64
C PHE A 52 -13.80 -11.34 -1.68
N GLU A 53 -14.44 -10.22 -1.36
CA GLU A 53 -15.29 -9.49 -2.29
C GLU A 53 -14.49 -8.97 -3.49
N TRP A 54 -13.32 -8.36 -3.27
CA TRP A 54 -12.41 -7.87 -4.30
C TRP A 54 -11.92 -8.98 -5.25
N GLU A 55 -11.57 -10.16 -4.73
CA GLU A 55 -11.13 -11.32 -5.50
C GLU A 55 -12.15 -11.76 -6.57
N GLY A 56 -13.45 -11.51 -6.33
CA GLY A 56 -14.52 -11.80 -7.27
C GLY A 56 -14.77 -10.71 -8.32
N THR A 57 -14.04 -9.60 -8.30
CA THR A 57 -14.32 -8.43 -9.15
C THR A 57 -13.51 -8.42 -10.44
N ALA A 58 -13.99 -7.63 -11.42
CA ALA A 58 -13.20 -7.31 -12.60
C ALA A 58 -11.91 -6.53 -12.27
N PHE A 59 -11.85 -5.83 -11.13
CA PHE A 59 -10.66 -5.08 -10.71
C PHE A 59 -9.49 -6.02 -10.45
N GLN A 60 -9.73 -7.08 -9.69
CA GLN A 60 -8.72 -8.13 -9.48
C GLN A 60 -8.31 -8.77 -10.80
N ALA A 61 -9.27 -9.10 -11.68
CA ALA A 61 -8.98 -9.70 -12.98
C ALA A 61 -8.14 -8.80 -13.90
N MET A 62 -8.21 -7.48 -13.72
CA MET A 62 -7.38 -6.50 -14.44
C MET A 62 -6.03 -6.24 -13.76
N GLY A 63 -5.73 -6.91 -12.65
CA GLY A 63 -4.50 -6.70 -11.88
C GLY A 63 -4.50 -5.40 -11.08
N MET A 64 -5.66 -4.81 -10.81
CA MET A 64 -5.75 -3.63 -9.95
C MET A 64 -5.74 -4.06 -8.49
N GLU A 65 -4.65 -3.72 -7.81
CA GLU A 65 -4.43 -3.98 -6.39
C GLU A 65 -5.12 -2.91 -5.53
N CYS A 66 -5.35 -3.19 -4.24
CA CYS A 66 -5.85 -2.21 -3.26
C CYS A 66 -5.06 -0.89 -3.31
N GLN A 67 -3.73 -1.00 -3.40
CA GLN A 67 -2.78 0.09 -3.48
C GLN A 67 -2.97 0.98 -4.72
N SER A 68 -3.51 0.43 -5.82
CA SER A 68 -3.73 1.20 -7.05
C SER A 68 -4.70 2.37 -6.84
N CYS A 69 -5.70 2.20 -5.96
CA CYS A 69 -6.66 3.24 -5.61
C CYS A 69 -6.37 3.88 -4.25
N HIS A 70 -6.01 3.07 -3.24
CA HIS A 70 -5.82 3.53 -1.86
C HIS A 70 -4.40 4.05 -1.58
N MET A 71 -3.45 3.86 -2.49
CA MET A 71 -2.12 4.44 -2.39
C MET A 71 -1.69 5.08 -3.72
N PRO A 72 -2.37 6.12 -4.22
CA PRO A 72 -2.06 6.71 -5.51
C PRO A 72 -0.59 7.12 -5.62
N THR A 73 -0.02 6.99 -6.80
CA THR A 73 1.38 7.34 -7.03
C THR A 73 1.60 8.85 -7.14
N TYR A 74 2.80 9.30 -6.83
CA TYR A 74 3.26 10.67 -7.03
C TYR A 74 4.75 10.71 -7.39
N ALA A 75 5.15 11.81 -8.02
CA ALA A 75 6.55 12.12 -8.26
C ALA A 75 7.14 12.95 -7.11
N GLY A 76 8.31 12.55 -6.60
CA GLY A 76 9.01 13.24 -5.52
C GLY A 76 10.13 12.42 -4.91
N GLN A 77 10.56 12.85 -3.71
CA GLN A 77 11.52 12.11 -2.88
C GLN A 77 10.78 11.34 -1.77
N ALA A 78 11.20 10.10 -1.52
CA ALA A 78 10.66 9.26 -0.44
C ALA A 78 11.25 9.59 0.94
N SER A 79 12.43 10.23 0.96
CA SER A 79 13.15 10.65 2.15
C SER A 79 13.91 11.93 1.87
N VAL A 80 14.32 12.64 2.92
CA VAL A 80 15.34 13.70 2.80
C VAL A 80 16.58 13.10 2.13
N ASP A 81 17.13 13.83 1.16
CA ASP A 81 18.31 13.44 0.35
C ASP A 81 18.15 12.16 -0.50
N GLY A 82 16.93 11.59 -0.60
CA GLY A 82 16.65 10.49 -1.52
C GLY A 82 16.57 10.96 -2.98
N PRO A 83 16.75 10.08 -3.98
CA PRO A 83 16.56 10.48 -5.36
C PRO A 83 15.08 10.76 -5.65
N GLU A 84 14.84 11.62 -6.64
CA GLU A 84 13.52 11.81 -7.24
C GLU A 84 13.06 10.51 -7.92
N ARG A 85 11.78 10.17 -7.72
CA ARG A 85 11.10 9.01 -8.31
C ARG A 85 9.72 9.43 -8.79
N ASP A 86 9.18 8.76 -9.80
CA ASP A 86 7.86 9.05 -10.39
C ASP A 86 6.74 8.10 -9.93
N ASN A 87 7.09 7.07 -9.17
CA ASN A 87 6.24 5.96 -8.77
C ASN A 87 6.10 5.79 -7.24
N LEU A 88 6.21 6.88 -6.47
CA LEU A 88 6.08 6.80 -5.01
C LEU A 88 4.63 6.67 -4.60
N HIS A 89 4.32 5.77 -3.68
CA HIS A 89 2.97 5.62 -3.16
C HIS A 89 2.65 6.61 -2.03
N ARG A 90 1.48 7.24 -2.12
CA ARG A 90 0.94 8.05 -1.02
C ARG A 90 0.38 7.17 0.10
N HIS A 91 0.61 7.57 1.34
CA HIS A 91 0.22 6.80 2.54
C HIS A 91 -0.90 7.48 3.34
N TYR A 92 -1.85 8.16 2.67
CA TYR A 92 -3.03 8.72 3.34
C TYR A 92 -4.27 7.83 3.25
N PHE A 93 -4.23 6.75 2.45
CA PHE A 93 -5.24 5.68 2.42
C PHE A 93 -6.69 6.20 2.40
N PRO A 94 -7.14 6.83 1.30
CA PRO A 94 -8.47 7.41 1.25
C PRO A 94 -9.53 6.35 1.52
N GLY A 95 -10.39 6.61 2.50
CA GLY A 95 -11.59 5.86 2.79
C GLY A 95 -12.84 6.66 2.42
N ILE A 96 -13.95 6.38 3.09
CA ILE A 96 -15.23 7.06 2.83
C ILE A 96 -15.24 8.53 3.26
N ASP A 97 -14.43 8.89 4.25
CA ASP A 97 -14.39 10.25 4.83
C ASP A 97 -13.46 11.21 4.08
N GLU A 98 -12.70 10.73 3.10
CA GLU A 98 -11.79 11.53 2.28
C GLU A 98 -12.42 11.81 0.90
N ALA A 99 -12.92 13.03 0.72
CA ALA A 99 -13.47 13.46 -0.55
C ALA A 99 -12.36 13.60 -1.61
N LEU A 100 -12.18 12.57 -2.44
CA LEU A 100 -11.23 12.57 -3.57
C LEU A 100 -11.66 13.49 -4.72
N ILE A 101 -12.91 13.96 -4.71
CA ILE A 101 -13.43 14.98 -5.61
C ILE A 101 -13.83 16.22 -4.80
N VAL A 102 -13.25 17.37 -5.14
CA VAL A 102 -13.78 18.65 -4.71
C VAL A 102 -15.05 18.88 -5.52
N PHE A 103 -16.22 18.84 -4.88
CA PHE A 103 -17.43 19.37 -5.48
C PHE A 103 -17.28 20.88 -5.56
N SER A 104 -16.72 21.39 -6.66
CA SER A 104 -16.78 22.80 -7.00
C SER A 104 -18.17 23.11 -7.55
N TRP A 105 -18.96 23.85 -6.77
CA TRP A 105 -20.18 24.51 -7.24
C TRP A 105 -19.83 25.73 -8.10
#